data_AF-A0A4R2HTP5-F1
#
_entry.id   AF-A0A4R2HTP5-F1
#
_cell.length_a   1.000
_cell.length_b   1.000
_cell.length_c   1.000
_cell.angle_alpha   90.00
_cell.angle_beta   90.00
_cell.angle_gamma   90.00
#
_symmetry.space_group_name_H-M   'P 1'
#
loop_
_entity.id
_entity.type
_entity.pdbx_description
1 polymer ?
#
loop_
_entity_poly.entity_id
_entity_poly.type
_entity_poly.pdbx_seq_one_letter_code
_entity_poly.pdbx_strand_id
1 'polypeptide(L)'
;MTLTVTDLFCGAGGSSTGAVQVPGVTVRLAANHWRLAVDTHNTNHPTTDHDCADLSQVEPRRYPRTDLLWISPECTNHSQAKGRKRNVDATPDLFGDTLPDEAAERSRATMWDVVRFAEHHPYSAIVVENVVDAAKWVLWPSWRAAIEALGYCTHVVYLNSMHAQAGGLPAPQSRDRLYVVAHLRSTRCPDLDRWTRPMAWCPGCGELVRAMQGWKKADKVWGRYRAQYVWRCPRVACRNTVLEPGWLPAAAAIDWTLAGERIGDRAKPLADKTMQRIAAGLARYARPELLIPVEGRDGKTAAPLSEALRTMTTRNETGLLVPAGGTWNEAATPLDEVMRTRTTRESEALVVPLRNNNTTKRVGDPFDTFAAAGNHHGLLMPYYGNATSRATSEPHGTFTTRDRYALIMRNNGSRSDGSEMCTPATEPLRTLTTTGHQSLLESQTPTVEDCLFRMLEPHEIAAGMAFTDGYVVLGNKREKVRQLGNAVTPPAARDLIAAVAESLGHDMTDLSDATS
;
A
#
# COMPACT_ATOMS: atom_id res chain seq x y z
N MET A 1 -8.13 -2.29 39.39
CA MET A 1 -8.24 -0.82 39.44
C MET A 1 -8.51 -0.36 38.02
N THR A 2 -9.34 0.65 37.80
CA THR A 2 -9.69 1.15 36.45
C THR A 2 -9.06 2.52 36.28
N LEU A 3 -8.24 2.72 35.24
CA LEU A 3 -7.69 4.03 34.89
C LEU A 3 -8.75 4.87 34.20
N THR A 4 -8.79 6.14 34.57
CA THR A 4 -9.68 7.13 33.97
C THR A 4 -8.90 8.09 33.09
N VAL A 5 -9.45 8.39 31.91
CA VAL A 5 -8.84 9.29 30.91
C VAL A 5 -9.71 10.52 30.73
N THR A 6 -9.08 11.69 30.67
CA THR A 6 -9.65 12.91 30.10
C THR A 6 -9.13 13.09 28.67
N ASP A 7 -10.02 13.19 27.68
CA ASP A 7 -9.67 13.47 26.28
C ASP A 7 -10.04 14.90 25.88
N LEU A 8 -9.03 15.76 25.77
CA LEU A 8 -9.17 17.16 25.37
C LEU A 8 -8.83 17.35 23.90
N PHE A 9 -9.65 18.16 23.21
CA PHE A 9 -9.66 18.24 21.75
C PHE A 9 -10.00 16.89 21.10
N CYS A 10 -10.96 16.16 21.70
CA CYS A 10 -11.26 14.75 21.39
C CYS A 10 -11.68 14.47 19.93
N GLY A 11 -11.95 15.51 19.14
CA GLY A 11 -12.37 15.39 17.74
C GLY A 11 -13.60 14.49 17.60
N ALA A 12 -13.58 13.64 16.59
CA ALA A 12 -14.60 12.62 16.37
C ALA A 12 -14.50 11.43 17.35
N GLY A 13 -13.54 11.42 18.30
CA GLY A 13 -13.36 10.36 19.30
C GLY A 13 -12.31 9.30 18.96
N GLY A 14 -11.38 9.56 18.04
CA GLY A 14 -10.37 8.57 17.64
C GLY A 14 -9.40 8.18 18.76
N SER A 15 -8.97 9.15 19.58
CA SER A 15 -8.17 8.93 20.79
C SER A 15 -8.92 8.13 21.84
N SER A 16 -10.16 8.53 22.16
CA SER A 16 -11.06 7.78 23.05
C SER A 16 -11.29 6.34 22.59
N THR A 17 -11.53 6.10 21.30
CA THR A 17 -11.70 4.75 20.75
C THR A 17 -10.45 3.90 20.93
N GLY A 18 -9.25 4.47 20.81
CA GLY A 18 -8.01 3.76 21.14
C GLY A 18 -7.85 3.52 22.63
N ALA A 19 -8.25 4.48 23.48
CA ALA A 19 -8.17 4.37 24.93
C ALA A 19 -9.03 3.22 25.48
N VAL A 20 -10.28 3.10 25.04
CA VAL A 20 -11.21 2.07 25.52
C VAL A 20 -10.87 0.66 25.02
N GLN A 21 -9.99 0.53 24.02
CA GLN A 21 -9.44 -0.77 23.60
C GLN A 21 -8.40 -1.30 24.60
N VAL A 22 -7.87 -0.46 25.49
CA VAL A 22 -6.89 -0.87 26.50
C VAL A 22 -7.62 -1.44 27.72
N PRO A 23 -7.33 -2.69 28.13
CA PRO A 23 -7.99 -3.31 29.28
C PRO A 23 -7.85 -2.47 30.56
N GLY A 24 -8.98 -2.25 31.24
CA GLY A 24 -9.02 -1.48 32.49
C GLY A 24 -8.87 0.04 32.32
N VAL A 25 -9.03 0.58 31.11
CA VAL A 25 -9.04 2.02 30.83
C VAL A 25 -10.44 2.47 30.44
N THR A 26 -10.92 3.57 31.01
CA THR A 26 -12.20 4.20 30.65
C THR A 26 -12.02 5.70 30.40
N VAL A 27 -12.75 6.24 29.41
CA VAL A 27 -12.74 7.68 29.14
C VAL A 27 -13.84 8.33 29.98
N ARG A 28 -13.42 9.11 30.98
CA ARG A 28 -14.35 9.74 31.94
C ARG A 28 -14.91 11.04 31.40
N LEU A 29 -14.08 11.84 30.74
CA LEU A 29 -14.46 13.15 30.19
C LEU A 29 -13.87 13.30 28.78
N ALA A 30 -14.65 13.85 27.86
CA ALA A 30 -14.18 14.30 26.57
C ALA A 30 -14.67 15.73 26.26
N ALA A 31 -13.79 16.60 25.75
CA ALA A 31 -14.12 17.99 25.48
C ALA A 31 -13.63 18.49 24.12
N ASN A 32 -14.45 19.28 23.44
CA ASN A 32 -14.15 19.89 22.15
C ASN A 32 -14.95 21.18 21.93
N HIS A 33 -14.46 22.12 21.12
CA HIS A 33 -15.20 23.33 20.77
C HIS A 33 -16.30 23.08 19.73
N TRP A 34 -16.20 22.01 18.94
CA TRP A 34 -17.13 21.75 17.84
C TRP A 34 -18.27 20.83 18.25
N ARG A 35 -19.49 21.40 18.39
CA ARG A 35 -20.70 20.67 18.81
C ARG A 35 -20.94 19.37 18.05
N LEU A 36 -20.85 19.37 16.72
CA LEU A 36 -21.09 18.16 15.91
C LEU A 36 -20.07 17.04 16.20
N ALA A 37 -18.82 17.41 16.51
CA ALA A 37 -17.79 16.44 16.90
C ALA A 37 -18.09 15.87 18.28
N VAL A 38 -18.56 16.70 19.22
CA VAL A 38 -19.04 16.24 20.53
C VAL A 38 -20.23 15.30 20.39
N ASP A 39 -21.22 15.63 19.56
CA ASP A 39 -22.40 14.78 19.35
C ASP A 39 -22.02 13.43 18.70
N THR A 40 -21.08 13.45 17.74
CA THR A 40 -20.50 12.24 17.15
C THR A 40 -19.76 11.42 18.20
N HIS A 41 -18.95 12.05 19.04
CA HIS A 41 -18.25 11.36 20.12
C HIS A 41 -19.24 10.74 21.11
N ASN A 42 -20.28 11.46 21.52
CA ASN A 42 -21.30 10.99 22.45
C ASN A 42 -22.08 9.78 21.90
N THR A 43 -22.36 9.78 20.59
CA THR A 43 -23.03 8.65 19.93
C THR A 43 -22.24 7.33 20.06
N ASN A 44 -20.91 7.41 20.07
CA ASN A 44 -20.04 6.22 20.12
C ASN A 44 -19.50 5.92 21.52
N HIS A 45 -19.47 6.92 22.41
CA HIS A 45 -18.99 6.82 23.79
C HIS A 45 -20.03 7.38 24.77
N PRO A 46 -21.22 6.74 24.90
CA PRO A 46 -22.36 7.29 25.64
C PRO A 46 -22.16 7.32 27.16
N THR A 47 -21.14 6.64 27.68
CA THR A 47 -20.80 6.59 29.10
C THR A 47 -19.76 7.64 29.51
N THR A 48 -19.19 8.37 28.55
CA THR A 48 -18.24 9.46 28.78
C THR A 48 -18.99 10.76 29.04
N ASP A 49 -18.53 11.56 30.00
CA ASP A 49 -19.05 12.92 30.20
C ASP A 49 -18.54 13.83 29.06
N HIS A 50 -19.40 14.66 28.46
CA HIS A 50 -19.00 15.57 27.37
C HIS A 50 -19.15 17.04 27.72
N ASP A 51 -18.19 17.84 27.28
CA ASP A 51 -18.32 19.30 27.31
C ASP A 51 -18.00 19.91 25.94
N CYS A 52 -18.88 20.80 25.48
CA CYS A 52 -18.69 21.53 24.23
C CYS A 52 -18.25 22.95 24.57
N ALA A 53 -16.95 23.17 24.65
CA ALA A 53 -16.37 24.44 25.07
C ALA A 53 -15.06 24.74 24.33
N ASP A 54 -14.75 26.03 24.19
CA ASP A 54 -13.42 26.47 23.78
C ASP A 54 -12.46 26.23 24.94
N LEU A 55 -11.60 25.22 24.77
CA LEU A 55 -10.66 24.81 25.80
C LEU A 55 -9.71 25.93 26.21
N SER A 56 -9.46 26.95 25.40
CA SER A 56 -8.62 28.08 25.81
C SER A 56 -9.29 28.97 26.86
N GLN A 57 -10.62 28.94 26.96
CA GLN A 57 -11.42 29.82 27.83
C GLN A 57 -12.00 29.12 29.07
N VAL A 58 -11.82 27.82 29.20
CA VAL A 58 -12.35 27.06 30.34
C VAL A 58 -11.36 27.00 31.50
N GLU A 59 -11.90 27.03 32.71
CA GLU A 59 -11.11 26.75 33.92
C GLU A 59 -10.95 25.23 34.11
N PRO A 60 -9.71 24.70 34.25
CA PRO A 60 -9.49 23.27 34.48
C PRO A 60 -10.24 22.69 35.69
N ARG A 61 -10.55 23.52 36.70
CA ARG A 61 -11.31 23.17 37.91
C ARG A 61 -12.72 22.67 37.64
N ARG A 62 -13.31 23.04 36.50
CA ARG A 62 -14.65 22.60 36.10
C ARG A 62 -14.71 21.10 35.83
N TYR A 63 -13.57 20.47 35.52
CA TYR A 63 -13.50 19.09 35.08
C TYR A 63 -13.11 18.13 36.21
N PRO A 64 -13.67 16.90 36.21
CA PRO A 64 -13.31 15.88 37.18
C PRO A 64 -11.83 15.52 37.08
N ARG A 65 -11.25 15.14 38.22
CA ARG A 65 -9.90 14.57 38.26
C ARG A 65 -9.91 13.18 37.65
N THR A 66 -8.92 12.91 36.80
CA THR A 66 -8.69 11.58 36.18
C THR A 66 -7.21 11.20 36.30
N ASP A 67 -6.89 9.96 35.96
CA ASP A 67 -5.53 9.43 36.08
C ASP A 67 -4.64 9.85 34.90
N LEU A 68 -5.21 9.91 33.70
CA LEU A 68 -4.51 10.15 32.44
C LEU A 68 -5.12 11.33 31.68
N LEU A 69 -4.27 12.08 31.00
CA LEU A 69 -4.69 13.13 30.06
C LEU A 69 -4.28 12.77 28.64
N TRP A 70 -5.23 12.69 27.73
CA TRP A 70 -4.98 12.80 26.30
C TRP A 70 -5.34 14.20 25.86
N ILE A 71 -4.45 14.87 25.12
CA ILE A 71 -4.70 16.23 24.64
C ILE A 71 -4.12 16.42 23.24
N SER A 72 -4.93 16.91 22.30
CA SER A 72 -4.52 17.09 20.90
C SER A 72 -4.72 18.54 20.43
N PRO A 73 -3.90 19.50 20.91
CA PRO A 73 -4.09 20.91 20.61
C PRO A 73 -4.04 21.21 19.11
N GLU A 74 -4.88 22.15 18.67
CA GLU A 74 -4.95 22.52 17.26
C GLU A 74 -3.60 23.04 16.74
N CYS A 75 -3.21 22.54 15.57
CA CYS A 75 -1.92 22.86 14.95
C CYS A 75 -2.04 23.34 13.49
N THR A 76 -3.04 24.19 13.23
CA THR A 76 -3.43 24.62 11.88
C THR A 76 -2.30 25.25 11.08
N ASN A 77 -1.27 25.81 11.74
CA ASN A 77 -0.14 26.48 11.09
C ASN A 77 1.19 25.70 11.02
N HIS A 78 1.29 24.51 11.63
CA HIS A 78 2.48 23.66 11.45
C HIS A 78 2.30 22.59 10.35
N SER A 79 1.09 22.46 9.78
CA SER A 79 0.82 21.46 8.73
C SER A 79 1.34 21.90 7.35
N GLN A 80 2.10 21.02 6.68
CA GLN A 80 2.55 21.19 5.29
C GLN A 80 1.39 21.24 4.28
N ALA A 81 0.19 20.81 4.69
CA ALA A 81 -1.00 20.74 3.84
C ALA A 81 -1.43 22.11 3.28
N LYS A 82 -0.99 23.22 3.90
CA LYS A 82 -1.28 24.58 3.41
C LYS A 82 -0.43 25.01 2.20
N GLY A 83 0.62 24.29 1.83
CA GLY A 83 1.41 24.57 0.61
C GLY A 83 2.12 25.93 0.56
N ARG A 84 2.10 26.74 1.63
CA ARG A 84 2.85 28.00 1.76
C ARG A 84 4.21 27.74 2.41
N LYS A 85 5.29 28.28 1.82
CA LYS A 85 6.63 28.27 2.43
C LYS A 85 6.61 29.05 3.75
N ARG A 86 7.26 28.49 4.77
CA ARG A 86 7.33 29.01 6.13
C ARG A 86 8.24 30.26 6.15
N ASN A 87 7.74 31.42 6.55
CA ASN A 87 8.60 32.52 6.99
C ASN A 87 8.88 32.29 8.48
N VAL A 88 10.04 31.70 8.78
CA VAL A 88 10.49 31.46 10.16
C VAL A 88 11.18 32.69 10.75
N ASP A 89 11.55 33.66 9.90
CA ASP A 89 12.50 34.73 10.21
C ASP A 89 11.87 36.14 10.15
N ALA A 90 10.55 36.29 10.25
CA ALA A 90 9.95 37.61 10.42
C ALA A 90 10.15 38.06 11.87
N THR A 91 11.34 38.62 12.15
CA THR A 91 11.50 39.60 13.23
C THR A 91 10.56 40.76 12.89
N PRO A 92 9.69 41.23 13.80
CA PRO A 92 8.82 42.36 13.49
C PRO A 92 9.67 43.57 13.14
N ASP A 93 9.52 44.02 11.90
CA ASP A 93 9.91 45.35 11.45
C ASP A 93 9.15 46.39 12.29
N LEU A 94 9.86 47.37 12.87
CA LEU A 94 9.33 48.45 13.69
C LEU A 94 8.39 49.39 12.89
N PHE A 95 8.32 49.25 11.57
CA PHE A 95 7.56 50.07 10.63
C PHE A 95 6.98 49.28 9.44
N GLY A 96 6.08 48.32 9.69
CA GLY A 96 5.01 48.00 8.72
C GLY A 96 4.83 46.54 8.28
N ASP A 97 3.60 46.07 8.47
CA ASP A 97 2.87 45.10 7.66
C ASP A 97 3.46 43.70 7.42
N THR A 98 3.73 42.99 8.50
CA THR A 98 3.29 41.58 8.59
C THR A 98 2.62 41.33 9.94
N LEU A 99 1.30 41.50 9.98
CA LEU A 99 0.49 41.01 11.09
C LEU A 99 0.79 39.51 11.30
N PRO A 100 1.07 39.06 12.53
CA PRO A 100 1.03 37.64 12.85
C PRO A 100 -0.34 37.11 12.45
N ASP A 101 -0.35 36.04 11.64
CA ASP A 101 -1.58 35.35 11.28
C ASP A 101 -2.26 34.94 12.61
N GLU A 102 -3.35 35.61 13.03
CA GLU A 102 -3.95 35.44 14.38
C GLU A 102 -4.23 33.95 14.71
N ALA A 103 -4.49 33.15 13.69
CA ALA A 103 -4.64 31.70 13.79
C ALA A 103 -3.35 30.98 14.26
N ALA A 104 -2.17 31.52 13.93
CA ALA A 104 -0.86 31.04 14.39
C ALA A 104 -0.67 31.28 15.88
N GLU A 105 -1.12 32.42 16.39
CA GLU A 105 -1.01 32.76 17.80
C GLU A 105 -2.02 31.97 18.64
N ARG A 106 -3.26 31.81 18.15
CA ARG A 106 -4.29 30.97 18.79
C ARG A 106 -3.88 29.49 18.86
N SER A 107 -3.30 28.95 17.78
CA SER A 107 -2.75 27.57 17.75
C SER A 107 -1.55 27.38 18.68
N ARG A 108 -0.81 28.44 19.00
CA ARG A 108 0.27 28.41 20.01
C ARG A 108 -0.27 28.49 21.43
N ALA A 109 -1.37 29.22 21.63
CA ALA A 109 -2.03 29.33 22.92
C ALA A 109 -2.58 27.97 23.38
N THR A 110 -3.13 27.16 22.47
CA THR A 110 -3.70 25.84 22.82
C THR A 110 -2.66 24.82 23.29
N MET A 111 -1.38 24.94 22.89
CA MET A 111 -0.31 24.10 23.44
C MET A 111 -0.05 24.38 24.93
N TRP A 112 -0.30 25.61 25.39
CA TRP A 112 -0.17 25.97 26.81
C TRP A 112 -1.32 25.43 27.66
N ASP A 113 -2.46 25.06 27.06
CA ASP A 113 -3.53 24.36 27.77
C ASP A 113 -3.04 23.04 28.38
N VAL A 114 -2.06 22.37 27.76
CA VAL A 114 -1.41 21.19 28.34
C VAL A 114 -0.85 21.49 29.73
N VAL A 115 -0.10 22.59 29.85
CA VAL A 115 0.52 23.01 31.11
C VAL A 115 -0.55 23.45 32.09
N ARG A 116 -1.54 24.23 31.64
CA ARG A 116 -2.63 24.73 32.49
C ARG A 116 -3.47 23.62 33.11
N PHE A 117 -3.78 22.58 32.33
CA PHE A 117 -4.49 21.41 32.85
C PHE A 117 -3.61 20.54 33.76
N ALA A 118 -2.33 20.35 33.41
CA ALA A 118 -1.38 19.58 34.22
C ALA A 118 -1.03 20.25 35.56
N GLU A 119 -1.04 21.58 35.61
CA GLU A 119 -0.83 22.36 36.84
C GLU A 119 -1.99 22.13 37.83
N HIS A 120 -3.22 22.09 37.32
CA HIS A 120 -4.39 21.93 38.18
C HIS A 120 -4.66 20.46 38.55
N HIS A 121 -4.56 19.56 37.56
CA HIS A 121 -4.80 18.13 37.74
C HIS A 121 -3.47 17.38 37.65
N PRO A 122 -2.99 16.76 38.75
CA PRO A 122 -1.77 15.98 38.73
C PRO A 122 -2.03 14.59 38.13
N TYR A 123 -2.13 14.53 36.81
CA TYR A 123 -2.25 13.29 36.05
C TYR A 123 -1.02 12.41 36.27
N SER A 124 -1.20 11.10 36.36
CA SER A 124 -0.09 10.16 36.44
C SER A 124 0.75 10.15 35.16
N ALA A 125 0.08 10.38 34.02
CA ALA A 125 0.71 10.61 32.73
C ALA A 125 -0.19 11.41 31.77
N ILE A 126 0.46 12.04 30.81
CA ILE A 126 -0.12 12.92 29.79
C ILE A 126 0.41 12.48 28.42
N VAL A 127 -0.46 12.34 27.44
CA VAL A 127 -0.10 12.11 26.04
C VAL A 127 -0.59 13.30 25.22
N VAL A 128 0.37 14.01 24.61
CA VAL A 128 0.10 15.14 23.73
C VAL A 128 0.28 14.71 22.28
N GLU A 129 -0.76 14.76 21.46
CA GLU A 129 -0.66 14.52 20.01
C GLU A 129 -0.45 15.83 19.26
N ASN A 130 0.41 15.78 18.24
CA ASN A 130 0.56 16.88 17.30
C ASN A 130 1.18 16.43 15.95
N VAL A 131 1.24 17.34 14.99
CA VAL A 131 2.02 17.16 13.76
C VAL A 131 3.52 17.17 14.06
N VAL A 132 4.28 16.44 13.25
CA VAL A 132 5.75 16.31 13.36
C VAL A 132 6.50 17.66 13.43
N ASP A 133 5.98 18.68 12.75
CA ASP A 133 6.60 20.01 12.71
C ASP A 133 6.39 20.84 13.99
N ALA A 134 5.56 20.40 14.94
CA ALA A 134 5.41 21.07 16.23
C ALA A 134 6.73 21.09 17.03
N ALA A 135 7.59 20.07 16.85
CA ALA A 135 8.94 20.04 17.44
C ALA A 135 9.87 21.17 16.94
N LYS A 136 9.50 21.90 15.87
CA LYS A 136 10.23 23.07 15.37
C LYS A 136 9.68 24.40 15.86
N TRP A 137 8.74 24.38 16.79
CA TRP A 137 8.21 25.59 17.40
C TRP A 137 9.29 26.27 18.24
N VAL A 138 9.40 27.60 18.15
CA VAL A 138 10.42 28.37 18.87
C VAL A 138 10.33 28.21 20.40
N LEU A 139 9.10 28.10 20.94
CA LEU A 139 8.89 27.89 22.37
C LEU A 139 8.87 26.41 22.77
N TRP A 140 9.22 25.48 21.87
CA TRP A 140 9.28 24.06 22.19
C TRP A 140 10.15 23.75 23.43
N PRO A 141 11.37 24.32 23.59
CA PRO A 141 12.16 24.11 24.80
C PRO A 141 11.48 24.66 26.05
N SER A 142 10.91 25.87 25.99
CA SER A 142 10.21 26.51 27.11
C SER A 142 8.96 25.74 27.54
N TRP A 143 8.18 25.24 26.56
CA TRP A 143 7.00 24.44 26.81
C TRP A 143 7.34 23.11 27.48
N ARG A 144 8.39 22.41 27.01
CA ARG A 144 8.90 21.20 27.68
C ARG A 144 9.40 21.49 29.09
N ALA A 145 10.17 22.56 29.27
CA ALA A 145 10.66 22.97 30.58
C ALA A 145 9.52 23.26 31.57
N ALA A 146 8.41 23.84 31.10
CA ALA A 146 7.23 24.08 31.95
C ALA A 146 6.59 22.77 32.42
N ILE A 147 6.44 21.77 31.54
CA ILE A 147 5.92 20.44 31.91
C ILE A 147 6.88 19.74 32.89
N GLU A 148 8.19 19.85 32.67
CA GLU A 148 9.20 19.26 33.56
C GLU A 148 9.25 19.93 34.93
N ALA A 149 8.99 21.25 34.99
CA ALA A 149 8.87 22.01 36.24
C ALA A 149 7.66 21.56 37.07
N LEU A 150 6.59 21.06 36.44
CA LEU A 150 5.45 20.44 37.12
C LEU A 150 5.74 19.02 37.65
N GLY A 151 6.97 18.52 37.51
CA GLY A 151 7.39 17.22 38.06
C GLY A 151 7.30 16.05 37.10
N TYR A 152 7.06 16.30 35.80
CA TYR A 152 7.01 15.25 34.78
C TYR A 152 8.37 14.97 34.13
N CYS A 153 8.54 13.76 33.60
CA CYS A 153 9.56 13.41 32.62
C CYS A 153 8.93 13.38 31.23
N THR A 154 9.50 14.10 30.26
CA THR A 154 8.96 14.19 28.90
C THR A 154 9.70 13.28 27.92
N HIS A 155 8.96 12.45 27.19
CA HIS A 155 9.47 11.57 26.14
C HIS A 155 8.84 11.95 24.80
N VAL A 156 9.65 12.04 23.76
CA VAL A 156 9.20 12.44 22.43
C VAL A 156 9.18 11.23 21.51
N VAL A 157 8.00 10.89 21.00
CA VAL A 157 7.75 9.74 20.14
C VAL A 157 7.34 10.21 18.76
N TYR A 158 8.06 9.77 17.73
CA TYR A 158 7.67 9.96 16.33
C TYR A 158 7.13 8.64 15.81
N LEU A 159 5.82 8.58 15.58
CA LEU A 159 5.13 7.35 15.18
C LEU A 159 4.35 7.59 13.89
N ASN A 160 4.42 6.60 13.00
CA ASN A 160 3.57 6.54 11.82
C ASN A 160 2.44 5.53 12.09
N SER A 161 1.19 5.94 11.90
CA SER A 161 0.00 5.13 12.24
C SER A 161 -0.04 3.76 11.53
N MET A 162 0.65 3.59 10.40
CA MET A 162 0.73 2.28 9.72
C MET A 162 1.60 1.25 10.46
N HIS A 163 2.36 1.68 11.46
CA HIS A 163 3.21 0.83 12.29
C HIS A 163 2.72 0.72 13.74
N ALA A 164 1.59 1.35 14.09
CA ALA A 164 0.97 1.26 15.41
C ALA A 164 0.23 -0.08 15.54
N GLN A 165 0.99 -1.15 15.72
CA GLN A 165 0.51 -2.53 15.64
C GLN A 165 0.73 -3.34 16.92
N ALA A 166 1.05 -2.72 18.06
CA ALA A 166 1.43 -3.48 19.26
C ALA A 166 0.23 -4.09 20.01
N GLY A 167 -0.93 -3.42 19.98
CA GLY A 167 -2.18 -3.94 20.54
C GLY A 167 -3.19 -4.45 19.51
N GLY A 168 -2.74 -4.82 18.30
CA GLY A 168 -3.59 -5.30 17.21
C GLY A 168 -3.27 -4.66 15.86
N LEU A 169 -4.21 -4.70 14.91
CA LEU A 169 -3.98 -4.19 13.56
C LEU A 169 -3.67 -2.67 13.53
N PRO A 170 -2.75 -2.22 12.66
CA PRO A 170 -2.43 -0.81 12.47
C PRO A 170 -3.44 -0.10 11.57
N ALA A 171 -3.32 1.22 11.41
CA ALA A 171 -4.13 1.95 10.45
C ALA A 171 -3.67 1.66 9.00
N PRO A 172 -4.57 1.41 8.04
CA PRO A 172 -4.24 1.24 6.62
C PRO A 172 -3.90 2.57 5.92
N GLN A 173 -3.13 3.42 6.60
CA GLN A 173 -2.71 4.74 6.14
C GLN A 173 -1.34 5.10 6.72
N SER A 174 -0.44 5.56 5.85
CA SER A 174 0.80 6.22 6.28
C SER A 174 0.50 7.62 6.79
N ARG A 175 0.56 7.81 8.12
CA ARG A 175 0.31 9.10 8.79
C ARG A 175 1.34 9.32 9.89
N ASP A 176 2.29 10.22 9.65
CA ASP A 176 3.28 10.58 10.67
C ASP A 176 2.72 11.59 11.67
N ARG A 177 2.95 11.30 12.95
CA ARG A 177 2.60 12.15 14.09
C ARG A 177 3.71 12.20 15.13
N LEU A 178 3.67 13.28 15.88
CA LEU A 178 4.47 13.53 17.06
C LEU A 178 3.59 13.27 18.28
N TYR A 179 4.12 12.51 19.22
CA TYR A 179 3.50 12.31 20.52
C TYR A 179 4.49 12.72 21.60
N VAL A 180 4.06 13.50 22.57
CA VAL A 180 4.84 13.77 23.78
C VAL A 180 4.18 13.01 24.92
N VAL A 181 4.87 11.98 25.41
CA VAL A 181 4.42 11.22 26.57
C VAL A 181 5.14 11.77 27.79
N ALA A 182 4.39 12.39 28.70
CA ALA A 182 4.91 12.92 29.94
C ALA A 182 4.36 12.11 31.11
N HIS A 183 5.21 11.52 31.95
CA HIS A 183 4.78 10.81 33.16
C HIS A 183 5.36 11.48 34.40
N LEU A 184 4.68 11.38 35.54
CA LEU A 184 5.22 11.92 36.80
C LEU A 184 6.55 11.23 37.15
N ARG A 185 7.51 11.98 37.68
CA ARG A 185 8.80 11.41 38.15
C ARG A 185 8.63 10.35 39.24
N SER A 186 7.52 10.38 39.97
CA SER A 186 7.17 9.40 40.98
C SER A 186 6.64 8.08 40.41
N THR A 187 6.24 8.03 39.13
CA THR A 187 5.74 6.82 38.48
C THR A 187 6.86 6.13 37.69
N ARG A 188 6.70 4.82 37.43
CA ARG A 188 7.64 4.08 36.60
C ARG A 188 7.62 4.64 35.17
N CYS A 189 8.81 4.80 34.59
CA CYS A 189 8.95 5.22 33.21
C CYS A 189 8.25 4.23 32.25
N PRO A 190 7.34 4.69 31.37
CA PRO A 190 6.74 3.86 30.34
C PRO A 190 7.79 3.27 29.40
N ASP A 191 7.68 1.97 29.08
CA ASP A 191 8.48 1.33 28.04
C ASP A 191 7.85 1.61 26.67
N LEU A 192 8.08 2.80 26.15
CA LEU A 192 7.54 3.23 24.87
C LEU A 192 8.06 2.38 23.71
N ASP A 193 9.28 1.86 23.83
CA ASP A 193 9.91 1.02 22.83
C ASP A 193 9.16 -0.31 22.66
N ARG A 194 8.68 -0.91 23.77
CA ARG A 194 7.84 -2.12 23.71
C ARG A 194 6.57 -1.91 22.88
N TRP A 195 5.96 -0.74 22.90
CA TRP A 195 4.66 -0.51 22.27
C TRP A 195 4.72 0.22 20.92
N THR A 196 5.79 0.95 20.64
CA THR A 196 5.89 1.77 19.40
C THR A 196 6.79 1.14 18.35
N ARG A 197 7.60 0.15 18.73
CA ARG A 197 8.49 -0.55 17.80
C ARG A 197 7.75 -1.67 17.09
N PRO A 198 7.58 -1.58 15.76
CA PRO A 198 6.86 -2.58 15.01
C PRO A 198 7.69 -3.85 14.80
N MET A 199 7.00 -4.97 14.65
CA MET A 199 7.58 -6.22 14.17
C MET A 199 7.92 -6.12 12.68
N ALA A 200 9.10 -6.59 12.31
CA ALA A 200 9.60 -6.61 10.95
C ALA A 200 10.40 -7.90 10.68
N TRP A 201 10.26 -8.46 9.49
CA TRP A 201 11.10 -9.59 9.07
C TRP A 201 12.53 -9.12 8.79
N CYS A 202 13.52 -9.71 9.44
CA CYS A 202 14.92 -9.42 9.16
C CYS A 202 15.55 -10.52 8.31
N PRO A 203 15.89 -10.26 7.03
CA PRO A 203 16.48 -11.28 6.16
C PRO A 203 17.87 -11.73 6.63
N GLY A 204 18.65 -10.84 7.26
CA GLY A 204 19.97 -11.18 7.78
C GLY A 204 19.92 -12.06 9.04
N CYS A 205 18.83 -11.97 9.81
CA CYS A 205 18.67 -12.74 11.04
C CYS A 205 17.75 -13.96 10.83
N GLY A 206 16.97 -14.02 9.74
CA GLY A 206 16.08 -15.14 9.42
C GLY A 206 14.85 -15.28 10.31
N GLU A 207 14.44 -14.19 10.98
CA GLU A 207 13.31 -14.20 11.91
C GLU A 207 12.62 -12.83 11.99
N LEU A 208 11.43 -12.81 12.58
CA LEU A 208 10.74 -11.59 12.96
C LEU A 208 11.45 -10.93 14.14
N VAL A 209 11.78 -9.65 13.99
CA VAL A 209 12.43 -8.86 15.04
C VAL A 209 11.61 -7.61 15.33
N ARG A 210 11.64 -7.17 16.59
CA ARG A 210 11.11 -5.86 16.99
C ARG A 210 12.05 -4.76 16.49
N ALA A 211 11.71 -4.13 15.38
CA ALA A 211 12.59 -3.18 14.70
C ALA A 211 12.89 -1.96 15.60
N MET A 212 14.10 -1.41 15.52
CA MET A 212 14.48 -0.19 16.23
C MET A 212 14.36 1.02 15.30
N GLN A 213 13.95 2.16 15.84
CA GLN A 213 13.90 3.40 15.05
C GLN A 213 15.32 3.91 14.80
N GLY A 214 15.70 4.02 13.52
CA GLY A 214 17.01 4.47 13.09
C GLY A 214 16.95 5.81 12.37
N TRP A 215 17.55 6.84 12.97
CA TRP A 215 17.64 8.16 12.38
C TRP A 215 18.65 8.20 11.24
N LYS A 216 18.30 8.85 10.12
CA LYS A 216 19.26 9.06 9.02
C LYS A 216 20.38 10.03 9.40
N LYS A 217 20.09 10.94 10.33
CA LYS A 217 21.02 11.92 10.88
C LYS A 217 20.98 11.82 12.40
N ALA A 218 22.08 11.35 13.00
CA ALA A 218 22.14 11.09 14.45
C ALA A 218 21.99 12.37 15.29
N ASP A 219 22.39 13.53 14.75
CA ASP A 219 22.25 14.85 15.36
C ASP A 219 20.82 15.41 15.31
N LYS A 220 19.94 14.83 14.49
CA LYS A 220 18.57 15.33 14.25
C LYS A 220 17.55 14.23 14.47
N VAL A 221 17.21 14.04 15.75
CA VAL A 221 16.24 13.06 16.25
C VAL A 221 14.81 13.63 16.13
N TRP A 222 14.38 13.92 14.91
CA TRP A 222 12.99 14.32 14.63
C TRP A 222 12.60 13.99 13.20
N GLY A 223 11.33 13.64 12.97
CA GLY A 223 10.78 13.65 11.62
C GLY A 223 9.80 12.53 11.29
N ARG A 224 9.74 12.21 10.01
CA ARG A 224 8.76 11.34 9.37
C ARG A 224 9.42 10.05 8.88
N TYR A 225 8.63 9.00 8.81
CA TYR A 225 9.07 7.72 8.26
C TYR A 225 9.53 7.87 6.80
N ARG A 226 10.59 7.15 6.43
CA ARG A 226 11.30 7.19 5.13
C ARG A 226 11.95 8.53 4.78
N ALA A 227 11.55 9.65 5.37
CA ALA A 227 12.18 10.95 5.16
C ALA A 227 13.35 11.16 6.12
N GLN A 228 13.11 11.15 7.44
CA GLN A 228 14.13 11.42 8.47
C GLN A 228 14.55 10.17 9.25
N TYR A 229 13.67 9.20 9.43
CA TYR A 229 14.00 7.93 10.06
C TYR A 229 13.55 6.73 9.22
N VAL A 230 14.16 5.59 9.49
CA VAL A 230 13.80 4.28 8.94
C VAL A 230 13.81 3.26 10.08
N TRP A 231 13.16 2.11 9.88
CA TRP A 231 13.25 1.01 10.84
C TRP A 231 14.49 0.18 10.55
N ARG A 232 15.15 -0.32 11.60
CA ARG A 232 16.38 -1.09 11.50
C ARG A 232 16.33 -2.33 12.37
N CYS A 233 17.09 -3.36 11.99
CA CYS A 233 17.30 -4.50 12.85
C CYS A 233 18.02 -4.05 14.14
N PRO A 234 17.58 -4.47 15.34
CA PRO A 234 18.27 -4.13 16.58
C PRO A 234 19.61 -4.84 16.73
N ARG A 235 19.83 -5.94 15.99
CA ARG A 235 21.03 -6.77 16.14
C ARG A 235 22.21 -6.19 15.36
N VAL A 236 23.29 -5.93 16.09
CA VAL A 236 24.57 -5.46 15.52
C VAL A 236 25.18 -6.47 14.55
N ALA A 237 24.97 -7.79 14.79
CA ALA A 237 25.40 -8.85 13.87
C ALA A 237 24.80 -8.69 12.47
N CYS A 238 23.54 -8.26 12.38
CA CYS A 238 22.85 -7.96 11.12
C CYS A 238 23.13 -6.52 10.63
N ARG A 239 24.19 -5.86 11.13
CA ARG A 239 24.66 -4.48 10.82
C ARG A 239 23.57 -3.41 10.88
N ASN A 240 22.56 -3.59 11.73
CA ASN A 240 21.39 -2.71 11.79
C ASN A 240 20.78 -2.42 10.42
N THR A 241 20.67 -3.48 9.60
CA THR A 241 20.06 -3.46 8.25
C THR A 241 18.70 -2.78 8.32
N VAL A 242 18.40 -1.96 7.31
CA VAL A 242 17.09 -1.28 7.19
C VAL A 242 16.01 -2.33 6.95
N LEU A 243 14.96 -2.28 7.74
CA LEU A 243 13.83 -3.20 7.68
C LEU A 243 12.57 -2.45 7.25
N GLU A 244 11.68 -3.17 6.57
CA GLU A 244 10.31 -2.72 6.35
C GLU A 244 9.44 -3.52 7.34
N PRO A 245 8.81 -2.86 8.33
CA PRO A 245 7.87 -3.53 9.23
C PRO A 245 6.60 -3.96 8.50
N GLY A 246 5.76 -4.77 9.14
CA GLY A 246 4.41 -5.03 8.61
C GLY A 246 3.56 -3.75 8.52
N TRP A 247 2.70 -3.66 7.50
CA TRP A 247 1.69 -2.61 7.35
C TRP A 247 0.43 -3.18 6.71
N LEU A 248 -0.72 -2.52 6.95
CA LEU A 248 -1.92 -2.75 6.16
C LEU A 248 -1.93 -1.84 4.93
N PRO A 249 -2.18 -2.37 3.71
CA PRO A 249 -2.24 -1.55 2.52
C PRO A 249 -3.48 -0.66 2.55
N ALA A 250 -3.41 0.52 1.91
CA ALA A 250 -4.57 1.39 1.74
C ALA A 250 -5.74 0.68 1.03
N ALA A 251 -5.45 -0.34 0.22
CA ALA A 251 -6.44 -1.21 -0.42
C ALA A 251 -7.37 -1.91 0.58
N ALA A 252 -6.95 -2.13 1.82
CA ALA A 252 -7.78 -2.73 2.87
C ALA A 252 -8.89 -1.80 3.37
N ALA A 253 -8.77 -0.48 3.15
CA ALA A 253 -9.78 0.51 3.53
C ALA A 253 -10.69 0.96 2.37
N ILE A 254 -10.39 0.52 1.14
CA ILE A 254 -11.11 0.93 -0.06
C ILE A 254 -12.23 -0.06 -0.34
N ASP A 255 -13.44 0.46 -0.56
CA ASP A 255 -14.56 -0.32 -1.08
C ASP A 255 -14.45 -0.41 -2.61
N TRP A 256 -13.96 -1.55 -3.07
CA TRP A 256 -13.74 -1.83 -4.50
C TRP A 256 -15.03 -2.09 -5.27
N THR A 257 -16.18 -2.24 -4.59
CA THR A 257 -17.48 -2.36 -5.26
C THR A 257 -17.96 -1.02 -5.82
N LEU A 258 -17.44 0.10 -5.29
CA LEU A 258 -17.72 1.44 -5.76
C LEU A 258 -16.77 1.81 -6.91
N ALA A 259 -17.28 1.78 -8.14
CA ALA A 259 -16.54 2.25 -9.31
C ALA A 259 -16.52 3.79 -9.39
N GLY A 260 -15.41 4.35 -9.88
CA GLY A 260 -15.32 5.77 -10.21
C GLY A 260 -15.91 6.10 -11.58
N GLU A 261 -16.02 7.39 -11.89
CA GLU A 261 -16.36 7.87 -13.22
C GLU A 261 -15.09 7.95 -14.07
N ARG A 262 -15.14 7.51 -15.34
CA ARG A 262 -14.01 7.64 -16.26
C ARG A 262 -13.68 9.11 -16.47
N ILE A 263 -12.40 9.47 -16.34
CA ILE A 263 -11.95 10.87 -16.38
C ILE A 263 -12.34 11.56 -17.69
N GLY A 264 -12.23 10.86 -18.82
CA GLY A 264 -12.61 11.38 -20.14
C GLY A 264 -14.10 11.66 -20.31
N ASP A 265 -14.96 11.00 -19.52
CA ASP A 265 -16.41 11.12 -19.64
C ASP A 265 -16.99 12.18 -18.67
N ARG A 266 -16.14 12.78 -17.82
CA ARG A 266 -16.55 13.75 -16.80
C ARG A 266 -17.04 15.06 -17.43
N ALA A 267 -18.26 15.47 -17.06
CA ALA A 267 -18.81 16.77 -17.48
C ALA A 267 -17.97 17.97 -17.00
N LYS A 268 -17.34 17.86 -15.82
CA LYS A 268 -16.40 18.88 -15.30
C LYS A 268 -14.98 18.30 -15.25
N PRO A 269 -14.02 18.90 -15.99
CA PRO A 269 -12.66 18.41 -16.02
C PRO A 269 -11.99 18.52 -14.64
N LEU A 270 -11.07 17.60 -14.37
CA LEU A 270 -10.22 17.67 -13.18
C LEU A 270 -9.23 18.83 -13.32
N ALA A 271 -8.78 19.37 -12.19
CA ALA A 271 -7.74 20.40 -12.19
C ALA A 271 -6.44 19.86 -12.80
N ASP A 272 -5.70 20.70 -13.53
CA ASP A 272 -4.45 20.31 -14.23
C ASP A 272 -3.44 19.62 -13.31
N LYS A 273 -3.31 20.12 -12.07
CA LYS A 273 -2.43 19.52 -11.06
C LYS A 273 -2.86 18.11 -10.67
N THR A 274 -4.15 17.82 -10.68
CA THR A 274 -4.67 16.47 -10.44
C THR A 274 -4.36 15.56 -11.62
N MET A 275 -4.57 16.04 -12.86
CA MET A 275 -4.23 15.29 -14.08
C MET A 275 -2.73 14.95 -14.12
N GLN A 276 -1.85 15.92 -13.84
CA GLN A 276 -0.40 15.71 -13.77
C GLN A 276 0.01 14.69 -12.70
N ARG A 277 -0.68 14.65 -11.54
CA ARG A 277 -0.41 13.67 -10.48
C ARG A 277 -0.84 12.27 -10.90
N ILE A 278 -1.96 12.13 -11.61
CA ILE A 278 -2.42 10.85 -12.13
C ILE A 278 -1.46 10.36 -13.22
N ALA A 279 -1.07 11.22 -14.16
CA ALA A 279 -0.07 10.90 -15.19
C ALA A 279 1.26 10.43 -14.59
N ALA A 280 1.77 11.14 -13.57
CA ALA A 280 2.98 10.73 -12.86
C ALA A 280 2.80 9.40 -12.11
N GLY A 281 1.60 9.13 -11.59
CA GLY A 281 1.23 7.85 -10.99
C GLY A 281 1.25 6.71 -12.00
N LEU A 282 0.62 6.90 -13.17
CA LEU A 282 0.63 5.93 -14.27
C LEU A 282 2.05 5.64 -14.74
N ALA A 283 2.85 6.66 -15.04
CA ALA A 283 4.24 6.49 -15.46
C ALA A 283 5.10 5.72 -14.45
N ARG A 284 4.75 5.80 -13.15
CA ARG A 284 5.48 5.13 -12.07
C ARG A 284 4.96 3.72 -11.78
N TYR A 285 3.65 3.49 -11.82
CA TYR A 285 3.01 2.29 -11.27
C TYR A 285 2.26 1.46 -12.30
N ALA A 286 1.83 2.02 -13.44
CA ALA A 286 1.16 1.29 -14.51
C ALA A 286 2.19 0.57 -15.40
N ARG A 287 3.06 -0.21 -14.77
CA ARG A 287 4.08 -1.04 -15.43
C ARG A 287 3.59 -2.49 -15.45
N PRO A 288 3.36 -3.09 -16.63
CA PRO A 288 2.65 -4.36 -16.79
C PRO A 288 3.52 -5.60 -16.55
N GLU A 289 4.82 -5.46 -16.29
CA GLU A 289 5.72 -6.61 -16.29
C GLU A 289 5.54 -7.44 -15.01
N LEU A 290 4.91 -8.61 -15.14
CA LEU A 290 4.65 -9.54 -14.04
C LEU A 290 5.45 -10.83 -14.19
N LEU A 291 6.18 -11.18 -13.15
CA LEU A 291 6.73 -12.49 -12.86
C LEU A 291 5.58 -13.42 -12.44
N ILE A 292 5.21 -14.36 -13.30
CA ILE A 292 4.12 -15.30 -13.08
C ILE A 292 4.68 -16.67 -12.69
N PRO A 293 4.21 -17.26 -11.58
CA PRO A 293 4.44 -18.67 -11.30
C PRO A 293 3.82 -19.53 -12.41
N VAL A 294 4.65 -20.24 -13.17
CA VAL A 294 4.20 -21.20 -14.21
C VAL A 294 4.13 -22.63 -13.67
N GLU A 295 4.27 -22.80 -12.37
CA GLU A 295 4.13 -24.06 -11.65
C GLU A 295 2.81 -24.08 -10.87
N GLY A 296 1.99 -25.13 -11.06
CA GLY A 296 0.66 -25.26 -10.45
C GLY A 296 0.66 -25.66 -8.98
N ARG A 297 1.44 -24.99 -8.12
CA ARG A 297 1.44 -25.22 -6.66
C ARG A 297 0.66 -24.13 -5.94
N ASP A 298 -0.12 -24.54 -4.95
CA ASP A 298 -0.85 -23.62 -4.08
C ASP A 298 0.09 -22.67 -3.34
N GLY A 299 -0.33 -21.41 -3.22
CA GLY A 299 0.39 -20.36 -2.48
C GLY A 299 1.37 -19.53 -3.30
N LYS A 300 1.46 -19.70 -4.62
CA LYS A 300 2.33 -18.86 -5.48
C LYS A 300 1.51 -17.81 -6.24
N THR A 301 1.90 -16.54 -6.12
CA THR A 301 1.24 -15.39 -6.75
C THR A 301 2.15 -14.68 -7.75
N ALA A 302 1.55 -13.99 -8.72
CA ALA A 302 2.29 -13.13 -9.64
C ALA A 302 2.91 -11.94 -8.88
N ALA A 303 4.13 -11.54 -9.25
CA ALA A 303 4.85 -10.42 -8.65
C ALA A 303 5.34 -9.43 -9.73
N PRO A 304 5.49 -8.14 -9.46
CA PRO A 304 6.08 -7.20 -10.40
C PRO A 304 7.54 -7.53 -10.75
N LEU A 305 7.97 -7.30 -11.99
CA LEU A 305 9.36 -7.45 -12.43
C LEU A 305 10.33 -6.51 -11.67
N SER A 306 9.80 -5.46 -11.05
CA SER A 306 10.56 -4.53 -10.21
C SER A 306 10.87 -5.06 -8.80
N GLU A 307 10.27 -6.18 -8.40
CA GLU A 307 10.57 -6.85 -7.13
C GLU A 307 11.65 -7.92 -7.29
N ALA A 308 12.28 -8.30 -6.18
CA ALA A 308 13.31 -9.34 -6.20
C ALA A 308 12.71 -10.67 -6.66
N LEU A 309 13.35 -11.31 -7.64
CA LEU A 309 13.02 -12.66 -8.07
C LEU A 309 13.06 -13.60 -6.85
N ARG A 310 12.05 -14.47 -6.74
CA ARG A 310 12.12 -15.61 -5.82
C ARG A 310 13.31 -16.51 -6.15
N THR A 311 13.74 -17.30 -5.17
CA THR A 311 14.80 -18.31 -5.36
C THR A 311 14.49 -19.18 -6.58
N MET A 312 15.33 -19.05 -7.62
CA MET A 312 15.22 -19.83 -8.84
C MET A 312 15.92 -21.17 -8.64
N THR A 313 15.18 -22.26 -8.77
CA THR A 313 15.80 -23.59 -8.86
C THR A 313 16.17 -23.89 -10.32
N THR A 314 16.73 -25.08 -10.60
CA THR A 314 17.02 -25.53 -11.97
C THR A 314 15.76 -25.85 -12.80
N ARG A 315 14.55 -25.56 -12.27
CA ARG A 315 13.27 -25.82 -12.90
C ARG A 315 12.69 -24.55 -13.53
N ASN A 316 11.82 -24.73 -14.53
CA ASN A 316 11.09 -23.63 -15.16
C ASN A 316 9.94 -23.19 -14.25
N GLU A 317 10.25 -22.40 -13.22
CA GLU A 317 9.30 -22.05 -12.16
C GLU A 317 8.57 -20.74 -12.45
N THR A 318 9.24 -19.74 -13.00
CA THR A 318 8.73 -18.37 -13.13
C THR A 318 8.73 -17.94 -14.60
N GLY A 319 7.56 -17.72 -15.17
CA GLY A 319 7.37 -17.11 -16.49
C GLY A 319 7.17 -15.60 -16.40
N LEU A 320 7.26 -14.91 -17.53
CA LEU A 320 6.90 -13.50 -17.67
C LEU A 320 5.56 -13.46 -18.42
N LEU A 321 4.49 -12.90 -17.84
CA LEU A 321 3.21 -12.77 -18.55
C LEU A 321 3.14 -11.43 -19.26
N VAL A 322 2.82 -11.50 -20.56
CA VAL A 322 2.47 -10.36 -21.42
C VAL A 322 1.11 -10.68 -22.06
N PRO A 323 0.08 -9.82 -21.94
CA PRO A 323 -1.21 -10.07 -22.59
C PRO A 323 -1.11 -9.83 -24.11
N ALA A 324 -1.72 -10.72 -24.91
CA ALA A 324 -1.85 -10.57 -26.36
C ALA A 324 -3.31 -10.25 -26.74
N GLY A 325 -3.54 -9.23 -27.57
CA GLY A 325 -4.84 -8.90 -28.16
C GLY A 325 -4.69 -8.63 -29.67
N GLY A 326 -5.62 -9.14 -30.49
CA GLY A 326 -5.65 -9.00 -31.95
C GLY A 326 -6.81 -8.12 -32.45
N THR A 327 -6.77 -7.71 -33.73
CA THR A 327 -7.41 -6.46 -34.20
C THR A 327 -8.32 -6.52 -35.44
N TRP A 328 -8.84 -7.66 -35.94
CA TRP A 328 -9.56 -7.55 -37.22
C TRP A 328 -10.68 -8.55 -37.59
N ASN A 329 -11.38 -9.20 -36.64
CA ASN A 329 -12.62 -9.89 -37.02
C ASN A 329 -13.68 -9.85 -35.92
N GLU A 330 -14.80 -9.16 -36.17
CA GLU A 330 -15.81 -8.85 -35.14
C GLU A 330 -17.21 -9.45 -35.41
N ALA A 331 -17.41 -10.30 -36.44
CA ALA A 331 -18.73 -10.94 -36.67
C ALA A 331 -18.67 -12.31 -37.39
N ALA A 332 -19.71 -13.13 -37.19
CA ALA A 332 -19.95 -14.40 -37.89
C ALA A 332 -20.87 -14.22 -39.11
N THR A 333 -20.66 -15.02 -40.16
CA THR A 333 -21.44 -14.94 -41.42
C THR A 333 -22.10 -16.30 -41.71
N PRO A 334 -23.36 -16.33 -42.20
CA PRO A 334 -24.04 -17.58 -42.54
C PRO A 334 -23.57 -18.19 -43.87
N LEU A 335 -23.92 -19.47 -44.06
CA LEU A 335 -23.43 -20.34 -45.13
C LEU A 335 -24.01 -20.04 -46.53
N ASP A 336 -24.95 -19.12 -46.62
CA ASP A 336 -25.63 -18.69 -47.85
C ASP A 336 -25.06 -17.40 -48.45
N GLU A 337 -24.09 -16.76 -47.79
CA GLU A 337 -23.33 -15.66 -48.39
C GLU A 337 -22.13 -16.15 -49.24
N VAL A 338 -21.78 -15.36 -50.25
CA VAL A 338 -20.68 -15.66 -51.18
C VAL A 338 -19.34 -15.70 -50.44
N MET A 339 -18.60 -16.80 -50.61
CA MET A 339 -17.30 -16.97 -49.94
C MET A 339 -16.30 -15.89 -50.34
N ARG A 340 -15.52 -15.43 -49.36
CA ARG A 340 -14.41 -14.48 -49.58
C ARG A 340 -13.26 -15.07 -50.41
N THR A 341 -12.53 -14.19 -51.10
CA THR A 341 -11.43 -14.53 -52.01
C THR A 341 -10.39 -15.45 -51.38
N ARG A 342 -10.13 -16.61 -52.01
CA ARG A 342 -9.12 -17.58 -51.59
C ARG A 342 -7.73 -17.15 -52.05
N THR A 343 -6.76 -17.20 -51.15
CA THR A 343 -5.35 -16.95 -51.44
C THR A 343 -4.55 -18.25 -51.46
N THR A 344 -3.33 -18.22 -51.99
CA THR A 344 -2.47 -19.39 -52.25
C THR A 344 -1.81 -19.92 -50.97
N ARG A 345 -2.59 -20.44 -50.02
CA ARG A 345 -2.13 -21.38 -48.99
C ARG A 345 -3.10 -22.55 -48.89
N GLU A 346 -2.57 -23.77 -48.85
CA GLU A 346 -3.32 -25.02 -48.84
C GLU A 346 -3.98 -25.23 -47.46
N SER A 347 -5.30 -25.08 -47.41
CA SER A 347 -6.10 -25.20 -46.20
C SER A 347 -6.97 -26.45 -46.15
N GLU A 348 -6.75 -27.43 -47.04
CA GLU A 348 -7.56 -28.64 -47.17
C GLU A 348 -6.66 -29.86 -47.44
N ALA A 349 -6.90 -30.98 -46.75
CA ALA A 349 -6.12 -32.21 -46.83
C ALA A 349 -7.01 -33.43 -47.12
N LEU A 350 -6.53 -34.35 -47.97
CA LEU A 350 -7.23 -35.59 -48.33
C LEU A 350 -6.48 -36.82 -47.77
N VAL A 351 -7.19 -37.69 -47.05
CA VAL A 351 -6.65 -38.92 -46.44
C VAL A 351 -6.83 -40.11 -47.37
N VAL A 352 -5.78 -40.90 -47.59
CA VAL A 352 -5.82 -42.12 -48.42
C VAL A 352 -5.27 -43.33 -47.65
N PRO A 353 -5.98 -44.48 -47.63
CA PRO A 353 -5.48 -45.73 -47.03
C PRO A 353 -4.40 -46.41 -47.88
N LEU A 354 -3.38 -46.98 -47.25
CA LEU A 354 -2.13 -47.44 -47.89
C LEU A 354 -1.85 -48.95 -47.74
N ARG A 355 -2.86 -49.82 -47.94
CA ARG A 355 -2.67 -51.30 -47.90
C ARG A 355 -3.13 -52.00 -49.17
N ASN A 356 -2.39 -53.05 -49.56
CA ASN A 356 -2.41 -53.67 -50.89
C ASN A 356 -3.73 -54.31 -51.33
N ASN A 357 -4.67 -54.57 -50.40
CA ASN A 357 -5.93 -55.24 -50.69
C ASN A 357 -7.16 -54.45 -50.20
N ASN A 358 -7.02 -53.14 -49.95
CA ASN A 358 -8.15 -52.33 -49.49
C ASN A 358 -8.70 -51.47 -50.63
N THR A 359 -10.02 -51.31 -50.69
CA THR A 359 -10.70 -50.46 -51.69
C THR A 359 -10.97 -49.06 -51.13
N THR A 360 -10.90 -48.05 -51.98
CA THR A 360 -11.18 -46.64 -51.63
C THR A 360 -12.59 -46.46 -51.03
N LYS A 361 -12.69 -45.78 -49.89
CA LYS A 361 -13.96 -45.48 -49.20
C LYS A 361 -14.37 -44.01 -49.36
N ARG A 362 -15.67 -43.72 -49.20
CA ARG A 362 -16.18 -42.34 -49.16
C ARG A 362 -16.02 -41.76 -47.76
N VAL A 363 -16.07 -40.43 -47.65
CA VAL A 363 -15.77 -39.67 -46.42
C VAL A 363 -16.70 -39.99 -45.23
N GLY A 364 -17.90 -40.53 -45.48
CA GLY A 364 -18.88 -40.87 -44.43
C GLY A 364 -18.85 -42.32 -43.95
N ASP A 365 -18.04 -43.20 -44.56
CA ASP A 365 -17.97 -44.61 -44.19
C ASP A 365 -17.05 -44.83 -42.97
N PRO A 366 -17.35 -45.78 -42.07
CA PRO A 366 -16.50 -46.05 -40.92
C PRO A 366 -15.11 -46.59 -41.33
N PHE A 367 -14.09 -46.20 -40.56
CA PHE A 367 -12.71 -46.66 -40.73
C PHE A 367 -12.58 -48.19 -40.59
N ASP A 368 -11.57 -48.76 -41.24
CA ASP A 368 -11.22 -50.17 -41.05
C ASP A 368 -10.55 -50.41 -39.69
N THR A 369 -10.68 -51.63 -39.17
CA THR A 369 -10.10 -52.04 -37.89
C THR A 369 -8.59 -51.87 -37.88
N PHE A 370 -8.07 -51.11 -36.93
CA PHE A 370 -6.65 -50.90 -36.74
C PHE A 370 -6.00 -52.17 -36.15
N ALA A 371 -5.17 -52.84 -36.93
CA ALA A 371 -4.33 -53.95 -36.45
C ALA A 371 -2.94 -53.44 -36.05
N ALA A 372 -2.37 -53.98 -34.97
CA ALA A 372 -1.07 -53.59 -34.43
C ALA A 372 0.07 -54.12 -35.31
N ALA A 373 0.36 -53.41 -36.42
CA ALA A 373 1.64 -53.27 -37.12
C ALA A 373 1.43 -52.63 -38.51
N GLY A 374 2.13 -51.51 -38.79
CA GLY A 374 2.20 -50.83 -40.10
C GLY A 374 1.67 -49.38 -40.12
N ASN A 375 2.13 -48.57 -41.09
CA ASN A 375 1.56 -47.25 -41.40
C ASN A 375 0.38 -47.42 -42.35
N HIS A 376 -0.84 -47.11 -41.90
CA HIS A 376 -2.05 -47.42 -42.67
C HIS A 376 -2.59 -46.23 -43.51
N HIS A 377 -2.14 -44.98 -43.27
CA HIS A 377 -2.59 -43.75 -43.96
C HIS A 377 -1.48 -42.66 -43.98
N GLY A 378 -1.42 -41.74 -44.98
CA GLY A 378 -0.41 -40.65 -45.08
C GLY A 378 -0.77 -39.44 -45.99
N LEU A 379 0.00 -38.32 -45.93
CA LEU A 379 -0.21 -37.02 -46.62
C LEU A 379 1.11 -36.40 -47.21
N LEU A 380 1.12 -35.58 -48.29
CA LEU A 380 2.33 -35.23 -49.11
C LEU A 380 2.45 -33.77 -49.69
N MET A 381 3.68 -33.15 -49.78
CA MET A 381 4.13 -32.05 -50.73
C MET A 381 5.70 -31.69 -50.74
N PRO A 382 6.39 -31.12 -51.82
CA PRO A 382 7.91 -31.02 -52.02
C PRO A 382 8.67 -29.65 -52.40
N TYR A 383 10.06 -29.54 -52.34
CA TYR A 383 11.02 -28.55 -53.06
C TYR A 383 12.63 -28.78 -52.98
N TYR A 384 13.56 -28.13 -53.79
CA TYR A 384 15.05 -28.42 -54.07
C TYR A 384 16.13 -27.26 -54.37
N GLY A 385 17.50 -27.54 -54.34
CA GLY A 385 18.56 -26.90 -55.23
C GLY A 385 20.12 -26.87 -54.93
N ASN A 386 20.94 -27.85 -55.42
CA ASN A 386 22.31 -27.80 -56.05
C ASN A 386 22.96 -29.21 -56.23
N ALA A 387 22.28 -30.27 -55.80
CA ALA A 387 22.51 -31.62 -56.32
C ALA A 387 21.80 -31.78 -57.68
N THR A 388 22.35 -32.56 -58.61
CA THR A 388 21.52 -33.15 -59.66
C THR A 388 20.57 -34.16 -59.03
N SER A 389 19.29 -34.11 -59.39
CA SER A 389 18.30 -35.10 -58.95
C SER A 389 18.71 -36.48 -59.47
N ARG A 390 18.62 -37.49 -58.59
CA ARG A 390 18.76 -38.91 -58.94
C ARG A 390 17.40 -39.60 -58.82
N ALA A 391 17.18 -40.66 -59.58
CA ALA A 391 16.00 -41.50 -59.39
C ALA A 391 16.07 -42.23 -58.03
N THR A 392 14.93 -42.50 -57.41
CA THR A 392 14.83 -43.23 -56.12
C THR A 392 15.30 -44.68 -56.18
N SER A 393 15.64 -45.19 -57.37
CA SER A 393 16.29 -46.49 -57.55
C SER A 393 17.80 -46.47 -57.27
N GLU A 394 18.41 -45.30 -57.07
CA GLU A 394 19.84 -45.18 -56.75
C GLU A 394 20.05 -44.78 -55.27
N PRO A 395 20.97 -45.43 -54.54
CA PRO A 395 21.23 -45.12 -53.14
C PRO A 395 21.96 -43.79 -52.93
N HIS A 396 21.67 -43.13 -51.79
CA HIS A 396 22.43 -41.98 -51.28
C HIS A 396 23.85 -42.39 -50.85
N GLY A 397 24.80 -41.46 -50.92
CA GLY A 397 26.19 -41.69 -50.47
C GLY A 397 26.30 -41.85 -48.94
N THR A 398 27.31 -42.60 -48.50
CA THR A 398 27.57 -42.95 -47.10
C THR A 398 27.62 -41.72 -46.18
N PHE A 399 26.80 -41.73 -45.12
CA PHE A 399 26.88 -40.75 -44.04
C PHE A 399 27.98 -41.14 -43.05
N THR A 400 28.99 -40.27 -42.90
CA THR A 400 30.12 -40.44 -41.95
C THR A 400 29.88 -39.65 -40.66
N THR A 401 30.50 -40.05 -39.55
CA THR A 401 30.38 -39.50 -38.18
C THR A 401 30.95 -38.08 -37.97
N ARG A 402 31.04 -37.24 -39.01
CA ARG A 402 31.35 -35.81 -38.88
C ARG A 402 30.26 -34.97 -39.52
N ASP A 403 29.73 -34.04 -38.73
CA ASP A 403 28.63 -33.15 -39.10
C ASP A 403 28.93 -32.37 -40.38
N ARG A 404 28.07 -32.52 -41.38
CA ARG A 404 28.25 -31.87 -42.69
C ARG A 404 27.06 -31.08 -43.21
N TYR A 405 25.99 -30.91 -42.43
CA TYR A 405 24.90 -29.99 -42.80
C TYR A 405 24.38 -29.22 -41.59
N ALA A 406 24.58 -27.90 -41.64
CA ALA A 406 24.11 -26.92 -40.67
C ALA A 406 22.73 -26.38 -41.07
N LEU A 407 21.86 -26.11 -40.10
CA LEU A 407 20.66 -25.32 -40.34
C LEU A 407 20.91 -23.87 -39.92
N ILE A 408 20.91 -22.98 -40.90
CA ILE A 408 20.84 -21.53 -40.73
C ILE A 408 19.41 -21.17 -40.34
N MET A 409 19.21 -20.59 -39.15
CA MET A 409 17.99 -19.87 -38.79
C MET A 409 18.26 -18.37 -38.91
N ARG A 410 17.48 -17.68 -39.74
CA ARG A 410 17.69 -16.26 -40.07
C ARG A 410 17.05 -15.34 -39.04
N ASN A 411 17.74 -14.21 -38.84
CA ASN A 411 17.34 -13.12 -37.96
C ASN A 411 17.16 -11.80 -38.73
N ASN A 412 16.63 -11.82 -39.96
CA ASN A 412 16.18 -10.62 -40.71
C ASN A 412 15.18 -11.00 -41.81
N GLY A 413 14.21 -10.13 -42.07
CA GLY A 413 13.15 -10.32 -43.05
C GLY A 413 13.62 -10.38 -44.51
N SER A 414 12.86 -11.08 -45.36
CA SER A 414 12.92 -10.95 -46.81
C SER A 414 11.92 -9.89 -47.30
N ARG A 415 12.22 -9.29 -48.44
CA ARG A 415 11.61 -8.10 -49.08
C ARG A 415 10.12 -8.20 -49.50
N SER A 416 9.31 -9.08 -48.90
CA SER A 416 7.86 -9.17 -49.16
C SER A 416 7.14 -9.94 -48.05
N ASP A 417 6.36 -9.21 -47.24
CA ASP A 417 5.31 -9.57 -46.24
C ASP A 417 5.19 -11.03 -45.76
N GLY A 418 5.18 -11.39 -44.48
CA GLY A 418 5.16 -10.69 -43.20
C GLY A 418 5.14 -11.76 -42.08
N SER A 419 5.83 -11.46 -40.98
CA SER A 419 6.19 -12.32 -39.84
C SER A 419 5.05 -12.55 -38.83
N GLU A 420 4.90 -13.76 -38.28
CA GLU A 420 4.14 -14.02 -37.04
C GLU A 420 5.11 -14.24 -35.87
N MET A 421 5.03 -13.39 -34.85
CA MET A 421 6.06 -13.13 -33.82
C MET A 421 5.58 -13.40 -32.37
N CYS A 422 4.58 -14.27 -32.12
CA CYS A 422 4.11 -14.54 -30.75
C CYS A 422 3.88 -16.03 -30.46
N THR A 423 4.27 -16.47 -29.27
CA THR A 423 4.06 -17.83 -28.74
C THR A 423 2.94 -17.80 -27.69
N PRO A 424 1.95 -18.72 -27.72
CA PRO A 424 0.91 -18.79 -26.69
C PRO A 424 1.47 -19.09 -25.30
N ALA A 425 0.85 -18.56 -24.24
CA ALA A 425 1.27 -18.80 -22.84
C ALA A 425 1.18 -20.27 -22.39
N THR A 426 0.51 -21.11 -23.19
CA THR A 426 0.36 -22.55 -22.97
C THR A 426 1.44 -23.39 -23.66
N GLU A 427 2.32 -22.78 -24.46
CA GLU A 427 3.45 -23.46 -25.10
C GLU A 427 4.76 -23.23 -24.29
N PRO A 428 5.60 -24.27 -24.10
CA PRO A 428 6.91 -24.11 -23.47
C PRO A 428 7.80 -23.10 -24.20
N LEU A 429 8.49 -22.24 -23.45
CA LEU A 429 9.39 -21.22 -24.01
C LEU A 429 10.52 -21.87 -24.83
N ARG A 430 10.76 -21.37 -26.06
CA ARG A 430 11.81 -21.92 -26.96
C ARG A 430 13.20 -21.35 -26.65
N THR A 431 14.24 -22.08 -27.05
CA THR A 431 15.65 -21.84 -26.71
C THR A 431 16.10 -20.39 -26.94
N LEU A 432 16.61 -19.76 -25.87
CA LEU A 432 17.12 -18.39 -25.88
C LEU A 432 18.57 -18.36 -26.40
N THR A 433 18.83 -17.55 -27.43
CA THR A 433 20.17 -17.41 -28.04
C THR A 433 20.94 -16.21 -27.49
N THR A 434 22.27 -16.22 -27.59
CA THR A 434 23.21 -15.36 -26.85
C THR A 434 23.39 -13.92 -27.37
N THR A 435 22.56 -13.42 -28.29
CA THR A 435 22.62 -12.03 -28.76
C THR A 435 21.23 -11.39 -28.87
N GLY A 436 21.18 -10.07 -28.60
CA GLY A 436 19.95 -9.30 -28.35
C GLY A 436 19.04 -9.16 -29.57
N HIS A 437 18.00 -10.00 -29.60
CA HIS A 437 16.97 -10.02 -30.64
C HIS A 437 15.56 -10.21 -30.06
N GLN A 438 15.30 -9.59 -28.90
CA GLN A 438 14.01 -9.57 -28.24
C GLN A 438 13.42 -8.17 -28.35
N SER A 439 12.17 -8.06 -28.79
CA SER A 439 11.41 -6.81 -28.72
C SER A 439 10.48 -6.85 -27.51
N LEU A 440 10.58 -5.85 -26.64
CA LEU A 440 9.63 -5.63 -25.57
C LEU A 440 8.34 -5.06 -26.18
N LEU A 441 7.23 -5.79 -26.08
CA LEU A 441 5.91 -5.22 -26.36
C LEU A 441 5.39 -4.62 -25.06
N GLU A 442 5.34 -3.30 -25.01
CA GLU A 442 4.78 -2.55 -23.90
C GLU A 442 3.25 -2.59 -23.99
N SER A 443 2.55 -2.91 -22.89
CA SER A 443 1.10 -2.69 -22.83
C SER A 443 0.84 -1.20 -23.07
N GLN A 444 -0.21 -0.84 -23.81
CA GLN A 444 -0.66 0.55 -23.79
C GLN A 444 -0.91 0.93 -22.33
N THR A 445 -0.08 1.85 -21.83
CA THR A 445 -0.35 2.49 -20.55
C THR A 445 -1.68 3.19 -20.73
N PRO A 446 -2.70 2.92 -19.90
CA PRO A 446 -3.99 3.59 -20.03
C PRO A 446 -3.74 5.10 -20.03
N THR A 447 -4.45 5.83 -20.89
CA THR A 447 -4.35 7.28 -20.86
C THR A 447 -4.96 7.79 -19.55
N VAL A 448 -4.66 9.03 -19.16
CA VAL A 448 -5.23 9.59 -17.94
C VAL A 448 -6.76 9.62 -18.04
N GLU A 449 -7.27 9.84 -19.24
CA GLU A 449 -8.67 9.89 -19.62
C GLU A 449 -9.38 8.54 -19.45
N ASP A 450 -8.65 7.42 -19.57
CA ASP A 450 -9.17 6.06 -19.39
C ASP A 450 -9.29 5.64 -17.92
N CYS A 451 -8.66 6.38 -17.01
CA CYS A 451 -8.69 6.05 -15.59
C CYS A 451 -10.04 6.41 -14.97
N LEU A 452 -10.51 5.58 -14.03
CA LEU A 452 -11.66 5.90 -13.19
C LEU A 452 -11.22 6.80 -12.02
N PHE A 453 -12.02 7.82 -11.72
CA PHE A 453 -11.77 8.75 -10.63
C PHE A 453 -13.00 8.92 -9.75
N ARG A 454 -12.82 8.73 -8.44
CA ARG A 454 -13.77 9.12 -7.41
C ARG A 454 -13.07 9.58 -6.14
N MET A 455 -13.78 10.37 -5.35
CA MET A 455 -13.37 10.65 -3.98
C MET A 455 -13.74 9.46 -3.09
N LEU A 456 -12.95 9.24 -2.04
CA LEU A 456 -13.29 8.25 -1.02
C LEU A 456 -14.60 8.65 -0.31
N GLU A 457 -15.42 7.65 -0.03
CA GLU A 457 -16.62 7.79 0.78
C GLU A 457 -16.28 7.87 2.27
N PRO A 458 -17.15 8.46 3.12
CA PRO A 458 -16.88 8.59 4.55
C PRO A 458 -16.53 7.29 5.26
N HIS A 459 -17.11 6.15 4.87
CA HIS A 459 -16.82 4.85 5.47
C HIS A 459 -15.41 4.36 5.12
N GLU A 460 -14.93 4.58 3.88
CA GLU A 460 -13.56 4.25 3.48
C GLU A 460 -12.54 5.13 4.21
N ILE A 461 -12.88 6.40 4.46
CA ILE A 461 -12.02 7.31 5.24
C ILE A 461 -11.98 6.89 6.71
N ALA A 462 -13.11 6.43 7.27
CA ALA A 462 -13.17 5.90 8.63
C ALA A 462 -12.33 4.63 8.77
N ALA A 463 -12.44 3.69 7.82
CA ALA A 463 -11.60 2.51 7.74
C ALA A 463 -10.12 2.87 7.56
N GLY A 464 -9.81 3.88 6.73
CA GLY A 464 -8.48 4.45 6.54
C GLY A 464 -7.84 4.98 7.84
N MET A 465 -8.68 5.51 8.74
CA MET A 465 -8.28 5.99 10.06
C MET A 465 -8.31 4.89 11.14
N ALA A 466 -8.75 3.67 10.79
CA ALA A 466 -8.97 2.52 11.68
C ALA A 466 -9.98 2.76 12.81
N PHE A 467 -11.08 3.47 12.51
CA PHE A 467 -12.27 3.41 13.37
C PHE A 467 -12.90 2.02 13.29
N THR A 468 -13.49 1.56 14.39
CA THR A 468 -14.15 0.26 14.47
C THR A 468 -15.37 0.19 13.56
N ASP A 469 -15.71 -1.02 13.11
CA ASP A 469 -16.96 -1.24 12.40
C ASP A 469 -18.15 -0.79 13.26
N GLY A 470 -19.13 -0.14 12.64
CA GLY A 470 -20.28 0.44 13.33
C GLY A 470 -20.06 1.82 13.94
N TYR A 471 -18.85 2.41 13.84
CA TYR A 471 -18.63 3.78 14.32
C TYR A 471 -19.48 4.81 13.55
N VAL A 472 -20.34 5.53 14.26
CA VAL A 472 -21.32 6.45 13.65
C VAL A 472 -20.77 7.87 13.63
N VAL A 473 -20.48 8.40 12.45
CA VAL A 473 -20.09 9.81 12.26
C VAL A 473 -21.30 10.62 11.77
N LEU A 474 -21.67 11.65 12.53
CA LEU A 474 -22.83 12.50 12.26
C LEU A 474 -22.51 13.62 11.25
N GLY A 475 -23.55 14.26 10.72
CA GLY A 475 -23.45 15.39 9.79
C GLY A 475 -23.45 14.99 8.31
N ASN A 476 -23.23 15.97 7.44
CA ASN A 476 -23.17 15.77 6.00
C ASN A 476 -21.81 15.20 5.54
N LYS A 477 -21.70 14.77 4.29
CA LYS A 477 -20.46 14.15 3.74
C LYS A 477 -19.20 14.99 4.01
N ARG A 478 -19.26 16.30 3.83
CA ARG A 478 -18.10 17.20 4.05
C ARG A 478 -17.71 17.28 5.53
N GLU A 479 -18.70 17.34 6.42
CA GLU A 479 -18.49 17.35 7.87
C GLU A 479 -17.91 16.03 8.37
N LYS A 480 -18.42 14.89 7.90
CA LYS A 480 -17.87 13.56 8.23
C LYS A 480 -16.40 13.45 7.84
N VAL A 481 -16.05 13.86 6.61
CA VAL A 481 -14.66 13.87 6.14
C VAL A 481 -13.77 14.78 7.00
N ARG A 482 -14.26 15.96 7.38
CA ARG A 482 -13.53 16.89 8.26
C ARG A 482 -13.28 16.29 9.65
N GLN A 483 -14.30 15.66 10.24
CA GLN A 483 -14.21 15.00 11.53
C GLN A 483 -13.17 13.88 11.51
N LEU A 484 -13.24 12.98 10.53
CA LEU A 484 -12.31 11.87 10.38
C LEU A 484 -10.87 12.33 10.06
N GLY A 485 -10.70 13.33 9.20
CA GLY A 485 -9.38 13.84 8.82
C GLY A 485 -8.63 14.52 9.99
N ASN A 486 -9.37 15.12 10.92
CA ASN A 486 -8.84 15.77 12.12
C ASN A 486 -8.67 14.81 13.30
N ALA A 487 -9.22 13.60 13.24
CA ALA A 487 -9.11 12.63 14.31
C ALA A 487 -7.68 12.08 14.45
N VAL A 488 -7.40 11.57 15.65
CA VAL A 488 -6.28 10.67 15.94
C VAL A 488 -6.67 9.27 15.48
N THR A 489 -5.71 8.50 14.94
CA THR A 489 -5.95 7.09 14.60
C THR A 489 -6.04 6.25 15.88
N PRO A 490 -7.12 5.48 16.12
CA PRO A 490 -7.26 4.67 17.34
C PRO A 490 -6.08 3.75 17.65
N PRO A 491 -5.43 3.06 16.69
CA PRO A 491 -4.28 2.21 16.99
C PRO A 491 -3.10 2.94 17.64
N ALA A 492 -2.83 4.19 17.23
CA ALA A 492 -1.76 4.99 17.83
C ALA A 492 -2.09 5.40 19.27
N ALA A 493 -3.35 5.73 19.55
CA ALA A 493 -3.79 6.05 20.90
C ALA A 493 -3.77 4.82 21.81
N ARG A 494 -4.27 3.68 21.32
CA ARG A 494 -4.23 2.38 22.01
C ARG A 494 -2.82 2.03 22.46
N ASP A 495 -1.86 2.01 21.54
CA ASP A 495 -0.50 1.55 21.85
C ASP A 495 0.22 2.48 22.85
N LEU A 496 -0.01 3.81 22.75
CA LEU A 496 0.59 4.78 23.68
C LEU A 496 -0.06 4.73 25.07
N ILE A 497 -1.39 4.57 25.13
CA ILE A 497 -2.11 4.43 26.40
C ILE A 497 -1.75 3.11 27.08
N ALA A 498 -1.59 2.02 26.31
CA ALA A 498 -1.13 0.73 26.84
C ALA A 498 0.27 0.84 27.47
N ALA A 499 1.20 1.54 26.82
CA ALA A 499 2.54 1.77 27.37
C ALA A 499 2.50 2.51 28.72
N VAL A 500 1.62 3.49 28.83
CA VAL A 500 1.41 4.26 30.06
C VAL A 500 0.69 3.43 31.12
N ALA A 501 -0.37 2.70 30.76
CA ALA A 501 -1.11 1.84 31.69
C ALA A 501 -0.21 0.74 32.29
N GLU A 502 0.64 0.12 31.47
CA GLU A 502 1.64 -0.85 31.93
C GLU A 502 2.62 -0.22 32.94
N SER A 503 3.03 1.03 32.71
CA SER A 503 3.92 1.75 33.63
C SER A 503 3.26 2.04 34.98
N LEU A 504 1.93 2.11 35.02
CA LEU A 504 1.15 2.28 36.24
C LEU A 504 0.76 0.95 36.92
N GLY A 505 1.27 -0.18 36.44
CA GLY A 505 1.09 -1.49 37.06
C GLY A 505 -0.15 -2.26 36.59
N HIS A 506 -0.74 -1.86 35.45
CA HIS A 506 -1.82 -2.63 34.83
C HIS A 506 -1.26 -3.78 33.99
N ASP A 507 -1.90 -4.94 34.09
CA ASP A 507 -1.54 -6.11 33.27
C ASP A 507 -2.05 -5.92 31.84
N MET A 508 -1.11 -5.86 30.90
CA MET A 508 -1.37 -5.66 29.47
C MET A 508 -1.08 -6.93 28.64
N THR A 509 -0.94 -8.10 29.28
CA THR A 509 -0.58 -9.35 28.60
C THR A 509 -1.59 -9.72 27.52
N ASP A 510 -2.89 -9.61 27.82
CA ASP A 510 -3.98 -9.89 26.88
C ASP A 510 -3.96 -9.01 25.63
N LEU A 511 -3.49 -7.75 25.76
CA LEU A 511 -3.40 -6.82 24.64
C LEU A 511 -2.14 -7.07 23.79
N SER A 512 -1.05 -7.54 24.39
CA SER A 512 0.17 -7.89 23.65
C SER A 512 0.05 -9.21 22.88
N ASP A 513 -0.75 -10.16 23.36
CA ASP A 513 -0.94 -11.47 22.72
C ASP A 513 -1.89 -11.42 21.51
N ALA A 514 -2.64 -10.33 21.32
CA ALA A 514 -3.41 -10.08 20.10
C ALA A 514 -2.54 -9.92 18.83
N THR A 515 -1.20 -9.95 18.97
CA THR A 515 -0.22 -9.81 17.89
C THR A 515 0.66 -11.04 17.67
N SER A 516 0.45 -12.12 18.43
CA SER A 516 1.20 -13.38 18.31
C SER A 516 0.62 -14.35 17.29
#